data_AF-A0A917L456-F1
#
_entry.id   AF-A0A917L456-F1
#
_cell.length_a   1.000
_cell.length_b   1.000
_cell.length_c   1.000
_cell.angle_alpha   90.00
_cell.angle_beta   90.00
_cell.angle_gamma   90.00
#
_symmetry.space_group_name_H-M   'P 1'
#
loop_
_entity.id
_entity.type
_entity.pdbx_description
1 polymer ?
#
loop_
_entity_poly.entity_id
_entity_poly.type
_entity_poly.pdbx_seq_one_letter_code
_entity_poly.pdbx_strand_id
1 'polypeptide(L)'
;MAGSALADEVIHLGSAFHTAGFRHVIGTLWRVTDGTATETARLFYDNLPPDLDADQAAQALHTTAVELRTRYPQFPARWAGYVHIGP
;
A
#
# COMPACT_ATOMS: atom_id res chain seq x y z
N MET A 1 -8.09 1.78 -20.24
CA MET A 1 -9.21 1.08 -19.56
C MET A 1 -8.78 -0.06 -18.62
N ALA A 2 -7.49 -0.20 -18.23
CA ALA A 2 -7.05 -1.29 -17.34
C ALA A 2 -7.16 -0.98 -15.83
N GLY A 3 -7.43 0.27 -15.43
CA GLY A 3 -7.39 0.68 -14.03
C GLY A 3 -8.53 0.13 -13.17
N SER A 4 -9.74 -0.01 -13.72
CA SER A 4 -10.88 -0.56 -12.97
C SER A 4 -10.72 -2.05 -12.70
N ALA A 5 -10.22 -2.83 -13.67
CA ALA A 5 -9.98 -4.26 -13.51
C ALA A 5 -8.89 -4.55 -12.47
N LEU A 6 -7.80 -3.76 -12.45
CA LEU A 6 -6.74 -3.91 -11.45
C LEU A 6 -7.20 -3.53 -10.04
N ALA A 7 -7.97 -2.45 -9.92
CA ALA A 7 -8.58 -2.06 -8.65
C ALA A 7 -9.52 -3.16 -8.13
N ASP A 8 -10.36 -3.70 -9.01
CA ASP A 8 -11.27 -4.80 -8.71
C ASP A 8 -10.50 -6.07 -8.31
N GLU A 9 -9.47 -6.44 -9.04
CA GLU A 9 -8.60 -7.59 -8.73
C GLU A 9 -7.95 -7.44 -7.35
N VAL A 10 -7.44 -6.26 -7.00
CA VAL A 10 -6.81 -6.01 -5.70
C VAL A 10 -7.81 -6.13 -4.56
N ILE A 11 -9.06 -5.69 -4.77
CA ILE A 11 -10.14 -5.87 -3.79
C ILE A 11 -10.44 -7.37 -3.62
N HIS A 12 -10.58 -8.11 -4.72
CA HIS A 12 -10.86 -9.55 -4.69
C HIS A 12 -9.71 -10.36 -4.08
N LEU A 13 -8.46 -10.09 -4.47
CA LEU A 13 -7.26 -10.77 -3.97
C LEU A 13 -6.96 -10.38 -2.52
N GLY A 14 -7.11 -9.11 -2.18
CA GLY A 14 -6.95 -8.62 -0.81
C GLY A 14 -7.97 -9.27 0.14
N SER A 15 -9.22 -9.39 -0.30
CA SER A 15 -10.26 -10.11 0.44
C SER A 15 -9.96 -11.61 0.57
N ALA A 16 -9.39 -12.22 -0.47
CA ALA A 16 -8.99 -13.63 -0.43
C ALA A 16 -7.86 -13.88 0.59
N PHE A 17 -6.83 -13.02 0.62
CA PHE A 17 -5.79 -13.10 1.64
C PHE A 17 -6.34 -12.85 3.04
N HIS A 18 -7.24 -11.88 3.19
CA HIS A 18 -7.87 -11.64 4.48
C HIS A 18 -8.68 -12.85 4.96
N THR A 19 -9.45 -13.48 4.06
CA THR A 19 -10.21 -14.71 4.34
C THR A 19 -9.30 -15.90 4.64
N ALA A 20 -8.10 -15.95 4.04
CA ALA A 20 -7.09 -16.95 4.31
C ALA A 20 -6.36 -16.75 5.66
N GLY A 21 -6.72 -15.72 6.44
CA GLY A 21 -6.22 -15.47 7.79
C GLY A 21 -5.14 -14.39 7.90
N PHE A 22 -4.80 -13.69 6.82
CA PHE A 22 -3.91 -12.53 6.90
C PHE A 22 -4.66 -11.34 7.51
N ARG A 23 -4.26 -10.93 8.71
CA ARG A 23 -4.94 -9.86 9.45
C ARG A 23 -4.90 -8.51 8.74
N HIS A 24 -3.73 -8.13 8.20
CA HIS A 24 -3.54 -6.91 7.42
C HIS A 24 -2.99 -7.25 6.04
N VAL A 25 -3.56 -6.64 5.01
CA VAL A 25 -3.17 -6.81 3.62
C VAL A 25 -2.95 -5.43 3.02
N ILE A 26 -1.80 -5.24 2.36
CA ILE A 26 -1.49 -4.01 1.61
C ILE A 26 -1.41 -4.37 0.13
N GLY A 27 -2.08 -3.57 -0.69
CA GLY A 27 -2.13 -3.73 -2.14
C GLY A 27 -2.00 -2.41 -2.88
N THR A 28 -1.96 -2.50 -4.21
CA THR A 28 -1.88 -1.35 -5.12
C THR A 28 -2.95 -1.42 -6.20
N LEU A 29 -3.82 -0.41 -6.32
CA LEU A 29 -4.91 -0.34 -7.29
C LEU A 29 -4.47 -0.38 -8.76
N TRP A 30 -3.20 -0.07 -9.03
CA TRP A 30 -2.58 -0.16 -10.34
C TRP A 30 -1.13 -0.60 -10.20
N ARG A 31 -0.53 -1.02 -11.32
CA ARG A 31 0.88 -1.39 -11.37
C ARG A 31 1.74 -0.19 -10.97
N VAL A 32 2.54 -0.39 -9.92
CA VAL A 32 3.63 0.51 -9.55
C VAL A 32 4.93 0.05 -10.22
N THR A 33 5.83 0.98 -10.50
CA THR A 33 7.15 0.64 -11.03
C THR A 33 8.03 0.06 -9.92
N ASP A 34 8.99 -0.80 -10.27
CA ASP A 34 9.88 -1.44 -9.28
C ASP A 34 10.61 -0.42 -8.39
N GLY A 35 11.05 0.69 -8.98
CA GLY A 35 11.68 1.78 -8.22
C GLY A 35 10.73 2.42 -7.20
N THR A 36 9.47 2.66 -7.59
CA THR A 36 8.46 3.20 -6.67
C THR A 36 8.12 2.17 -5.60
N ALA A 37 7.95 0.90 -5.97
CA ALA A 37 7.64 -0.18 -5.03
C ALA A 37 8.75 -0.37 -3.98
N THR A 38 10.01 -0.32 -4.41
CA THR A 38 11.19 -0.44 -3.52
C THR A 38 11.27 0.74 -2.56
N GLU A 39 11.07 1.97 -3.04
CA GLU A 39 11.05 3.16 -2.19
C GLU A 39 9.89 3.09 -1.18
N THR A 40 8.68 2.75 -1.62
CA THR A 40 7.52 2.60 -0.75
C THR A 40 7.76 1.55 0.32
N ALA A 41 8.27 0.36 -0.04
CA ALA A 41 8.52 -0.71 0.92
C ALA A 41 9.50 -0.24 2.00
N ARG A 42 10.59 0.42 1.60
CA ARG A 42 11.55 1.00 2.54
C ARG A 42 10.88 1.99 3.49
N LEU A 43 10.18 2.99 2.96
CA LEU A 43 9.52 4.01 3.78
C LEU A 43 8.45 3.44 4.69
N PHE A 44 7.73 2.42 4.23
CA PHE A 44 6.73 1.72 5.02
C PHE A 44 7.37 1.04 6.24
N TYR A 45 8.44 0.28 6.05
CA TYR A 45 9.15 -0.36 7.15
C TYR A 45 9.88 0.64 8.05
N ASP A 46 10.40 1.75 7.50
CA ASP A 46 10.99 2.84 8.29
C ASP A 46 9.93 3.54 9.18
N ASN A 47 8.67 3.57 8.75
CA ASN A 47 7.55 4.16 9.47
C ASN A 47 6.82 3.17 10.41
N LEU A 48 7.16 1.88 10.38
CA LEU A 48 6.68 0.92 11.36
C LEU A 48 7.47 1.06 12.67
N PRO A 49 6.85 0.73 13.82
CA PRO A 49 7.58 0.68 15.07
C PRO A 49 8.66 -0.43 15.02
N PRO A 50 9.74 -0.33 15.83
CA PRO A 50 10.85 -1.28 15.80
C PRO A 50 10.47 -2.75 16.08
N ASP A 51 9.37 -2.98 16.80
CA ASP A 51 8.82 -4.31 17.07
C ASP A 51 7.99 -4.87 15.90
N LEU A 52 7.83 -4.10 14.82
CA LEU A 52 7.08 -4.44 13.62
C LEU A 52 5.62 -4.79 13.92
N ASP A 53 5.00 -4.08 14.87
CA ASP A 53 3.58 -4.23 15.16
C ASP A 53 2.73 -4.00 13.90
N ALA A 54 2.13 -5.10 13.42
CA ALA A 54 1.31 -5.09 12.21
C ALA A 54 0.00 -4.32 12.38
N ASP A 55 -0.48 -4.15 13.61
CA ASP A 55 -1.68 -3.35 13.89
C ASP A 55 -1.43 -1.85 13.57
N GLN A 56 -0.17 -1.43 13.41
CA GLN A 56 0.21 -0.08 12.95
C GLN A 56 0.37 0.05 11.43
N ALA A 57 0.13 -1.02 10.67
CA ALA A 57 0.33 -1.03 9.22
C ALA A 57 -0.49 0.04 8.48
N ALA A 58 -1.74 0.29 8.90
CA ALA A 58 -2.58 1.32 8.28
C ALA A 58 -1.97 2.71 8.44
N GLN A 59 -1.51 3.03 9.65
CA GLN A 59 -0.89 4.32 9.97
C GLN A 59 0.47 4.48 9.27
N ALA A 60 1.31 3.44 9.28
CA ALA A 60 2.61 3.46 8.60
C ALA A 60 2.45 3.64 7.08
N LEU A 61 1.47 2.97 6.47
CA LEU A 61 1.15 3.14 5.05
C LEU A 61 0.64 4.56 4.74
N HIS A 62 -0.21 5.12 5.61
CA HIS A 62 -0.68 6.50 5.46
C HIS A 62 0.49 7.50 5.48
N THR A 63 1.38 7.41 6.47
CA THR A 63 2.57 8.26 6.57
C THR A 63 3.45 8.13 5.33
N THR A 64 3.69 6.89 4.88
CA THR A 64 4.46 6.61 3.65
C THR A 64 3.83 7.26 2.42
N ALA A 65 2.51 7.16 2.25
CA ALA A 65 1.81 7.78 1.14
C ALA A 65 1.90 9.32 1.17
N VAL A 66 1.82 9.93 2.37
CA VAL A 66 1.98 11.38 2.55
C VAL A 66 3.41 11.83 2.22
N GLU A 67 4.42 11.07 2.64
CA GLU A 67 5.82 11.35 2.29
C GLU A 67 6.06 11.29 0.79
N LEU A 68 5.61 10.22 0.13
CA LEU A 68 5.72 10.07 -1.33
C LEU A 68 4.97 11.17 -2.07
N ARG A 69 3.80 11.59 -1.58
CA ARG A 69 3.07 12.74 -2.12
C ARG A 69 3.86 14.04 -1.98
N THR A 70 4.55 14.22 -0.86
CA THR A 70 5.39 15.40 -0.61
C THR A 70 6.60 15.43 -1.55
N ARG A 71 7.23 14.28 -1.80
CA ARG A 71 8.37 14.15 -2.74
C ARG A 71 7.95 14.27 -4.20
N TYR A 72 6.78 13.75 -4.55
CA TYR A 72 6.30 13.64 -5.92
C TYR A 72 4.87 14.19 -6.10
N PRO A 73 4.63 15.48 -5.82
CA PRO A 73 3.29 16.05 -5.80
C PRO A 73 2.60 15.99 -7.18
N GLN A 74 3.39 16.11 -8.25
CA GLN A 74 2.92 16.07 -9.65
C GLN A 74 2.69 14.64 -10.18
N PHE A 75 3.00 13.59 -9.39
CA PHE A 75 2.92 12.19 -9.83
C PHE A 75 2.01 11.33 -8.92
N PRO A 76 0.68 11.54 -8.93
CA PRO A 76 -0.27 10.76 -8.14
C PRO A 76 -0.16 9.24 -8.28
N ALA A 77 0.23 8.77 -9.47
CA ALA A 77 0.44 7.35 -9.74
C ALA A 77 1.46 6.69 -8.79
N ARG A 78 2.33 7.47 -8.12
CA ARG A 78 3.33 6.96 -7.17
C ARG A 78 2.82 6.78 -5.74
N TRP A 79 1.77 7.49 -5.34
CA TRP A 79 1.34 7.56 -3.93
C TRP A 79 -0.15 7.30 -3.70
N ALA A 80 -1.01 7.51 -4.70
CA ALA A 80 -2.45 7.43 -4.52
C ALA A 80 -3.01 6.00 -4.63
N GLY A 81 -2.20 5.04 -5.07
CA GLY A 81 -2.66 3.70 -5.43
C GLY A 81 -2.67 2.71 -4.27
N TYR A 82 -2.16 3.05 -3.10
CA TYR A 82 -2.00 2.12 -2.00
C TYR A 82 -3.31 1.93 -1.23
N VAL A 83 -3.62 0.67 -0.91
CA VAL A 83 -4.79 0.27 -0.14
C VAL A 83 -4.36 -0.64 0.99
N HIS A 84 -4.95 -0.46 2.16
CA HIS A 84 -4.86 -1.36 3.30
C HIS A 84 -6.23 -2.00 3.55
N ILE A 85 -6.24 -3.30 3.85
CA ILE A 85 -7.41 -4.09 4.21
C ILE A 85 -7.08 -4.84 5.50
N GLY A 86 -7.85 -4.60 6.54
CA GLY A 86 -7.67 -5.22 7.85
C GLY A 86 -8.22 -4.33 8.97
N PRO A 87 -8.06 -4.77 10.23
CA PRO A 87 -8.34 -3.96 11.41
C PRO A 87 -7.56 -2.65 11.43
#